data_AF-A0AAN8GPN3-F1
#
_entry.id   AF-A0AAN8GPN3-F1
#
_cell.length_a   1.000
_cell.length_b   1.000
_cell.length_c   1.000
_cell.angle_alpha   90.00
_cell.angle_beta   90.00
_cell.angle_gamma   90.00
#
_symmetry.space_group_name_H-M   'P 1'
#
loop_
_entity.id
_entity.type
_entity.pdbx_description
1 polymer ?
#
loop_
_entity_poly.entity_id
_entity_poly.type
_entity_poly.pdbx_seq_one_letter_code
_entity_poly.pdbx_strand_id
1 'polypeptide(L)'
;MNNATTTVKLLQVDLTDPVNHMDVTKLRVGFVTERGLVEHMKKNSGAERLRLEFRQNCKLFLLKMVSKLFEKAPLKYPLVRNLSVLDPRALLKSKEVSTRKLTTVLRLLVETGRIEDKCWGVWSLLRPQPDVSVRFLQGIQPTKWKIG
;
A
#
# COMPACT_ATOMS: atom_id res chain seq x y z
N MET A 1 -11.38 4.61 -12.15
CA MET A 1 -11.40 4.75 -10.66
C MET A 1 -12.42 3.88 -9.90
N ASN A 2 -13.61 3.55 -10.45
CA ASN A 2 -14.69 2.84 -9.72
C ASN A 2 -14.29 1.46 -9.11
N ASN A 3 -13.22 0.84 -9.60
CA ASN A 3 -12.77 -0.48 -9.14
C ASN A 3 -11.76 -0.42 -7.97
N ALA A 4 -11.28 0.78 -7.59
CA ALA A 4 -10.30 0.98 -6.52
C ALA A 4 -10.95 1.06 -5.13
N THR A 5 -11.58 -0.04 -4.69
CA THR A 5 -12.35 -0.09 -3.43
C THR A 5 -11.52 -0.16 -2.15
N THR A 6 -10.20 -0.31 -2.25
CA THR A 6 -9.29 -0.35 -1.10
C THR A 6 -8.09 0.57 -1.34
N THR A 7 -7.44 1.02 -0.25
CA THR A 7 -6.25 1.88 -0.34
C THR A 7 -5.11 1.25 -1.14
N VAL A 8 -4.98 -0.08 -1.11
CA VAL A 8 -3.97 -0.80 -1.90
C VAL A 8 -4.32 -0.79 -3.39
N LYS A 9 -5.60 -0.99 -3.73
CA LYS A 9 -6.06 -0.92 -5.13
C LYS A 9 -5.94 0.51 -5.68
N LEU A 10 -6.09 1.53 -4.83
CA LEU A 10 -5.89 2.93 -5.24
C LEU A 10 -4.46 3.21 -5.71
N LEU A 11 -3.46 2.61 -5.05
CA LEU A 11 -2.05 2.72 -5.44
C LEU A 11 -1.71 1.97 -6.74
N GLN A 12 -2.62 1.12 -7.22
CA GLN A 12 -2.44 0.33 -8.45
C GLN A 12 -3.18 0.94 -9.65
N VAL A 13 -3.85 2.08 -9.47
CA VAL A 13 -4.50 2.78 -10.57
C VAL A 13 -3.44 3.28 -11.54
N ASP A 14 -3.63 2.96 -12.83
CA ASP A 14 -2.79 3.49 -13.89
C ASP A 14 -3.09 4.99 -14.07
N LEU A 15 -2.10 5.81 -13.74
CA LEU A 15 -2.15 7.27 -13.88
C LEU A 15 -1.92 7.73 -15.32
N THR A 16 -1.49 6.86 -16.22
CA THR A 16 -1.26 7.18 -17.64
C THR A 16 -2.49 6.92 -18.51
N ASP A 17 -3.38 6.03 -18.06
CA ASP A 17 -4.63 5.69 -18.75
C ASP A 17 -5.60 6.89 -18.81
N PRO A 18 -5.91 7.41 -20.01
CA PRO A 18 -6.84 8.53 -20.20
C PRO A 18 -8.26 8.26 -19.67
N VAL A 19 -8.68 6.98 -19.56
CA VAL A 19 -9.99 6.61 -18.99
C VAL A 19 -10.08 6.96 -17.50
N ASN A 20 -8.94 7.01 -16.81
CA ASN A 20 -8.86 7.45 -15.41
C ASN A 20 -8.74 8.97 -15.26
N HIS A 21 -8.67 9.71 -16.36
CA HIS A 21 -8.49 11.15 -16.30
C HIS A 21 -9.81 11.88 -16.45
N MET A 22 -9.90 13.03 -15.80
CA MET A 22 -10.94 14.00 -16.09
C MET A 22 -10.63 14.69 -17.42
N ASP A 23 -11.71 15.05 -18.13
CA ASP A 23 -11.65 15.93 -19.29
C ASP A 23 -11.05 17.30 -18.92
N VAL A 24 -10.19 17.83 -19.79
CA VAL A 24 -9.43 19.07 -19.55
C VAL A 24 -10.36 20.28 -19.43
N THR A 25 -11.48 20.30 -20.16
CA THR A 25 -12.47 21.38 -20.11
C THR A 25 -13.23 21.40 -18.77
N LYS A 26 -13.33 20.23 -18.11
CA LYS A 26 -13.98 20.09 -16.80
C LYS A 26 -13.02 20.33 -15.64
N LEU A 27 -11.72 20.48 -15.90
CA LEU A 27 -10.71 20.74 -14.88
C LEU A 27 -10.88 22.12 -14.25
N ARG A 28 -11.33 22.16 -13.00
CA ARG A 28 -11.45 23.41 -12.23
C ARG A 28 -10.09 23.80 -11.66
N VAL A 29 -9.66 25.03 -11.95
CA VAL A 29 -8.35 25.58 -11.51
C VAL A 29 -8.47 26.50 -10.28
N GLY A 30 -9.67 26.60 -9.70
CA GLY A 30 -9.97 27.44 -8.53
C GLY A 30 -10.62 28.77 -8.90
N PHE A 31 -11.33 29.39 -7.94
CA PHE A 31 -12.19 30.55 -8.19
C PHE A 31 -11.45 31.78 -8.70
N VAL A 32 -10.30 32.10 -8.09
CA VAL A 32 -9.50 33.29 -8.44
C VAL A 32 -8.90 33.13 -9.83
N THR A 33 -8.28 31.98 -10.11
CA THR A 33 -7.69 31.67 -11.41
C THR A 33 -8.73 31.61 -12.52
N GLU A 34 -9.92 31.04 -12.24
CA GLU A 34 -11.01 31.00 -13.21
C GLU A 34 -11.52 32.41 -13.57
N ARG A 35 -11.64 33.30 -12.58
CA ARG A 35 -11.97 34.71 -12.81
C ARG A 35 -10.92 35.40 -13.69
N GLY A 36 -9.64 35.21 -13.36
CA GLY A 36 -8.54 35.76 -14.16
C GLY A 36 -8.51 35.24 -15.60
N LEU A 37 -8.82 33.96 -15.80
CA LEU A 37 -8.96 33.38 -17.15
C LEU A 37 -10.12 34.02 -17.91
N VAL A 38 -11.30 34.17 -17.29
CA VAL A 38 -12.46 34.83 -17.93
C VAL A 38 -12.15 36.28 -18.30
N GLU A 39 -11.51 37.04 -17.41
CA GLU A 39 -11.09 38.41 -17.68
C GLU A 39 -10.07 38.49 -18.82
N HIS A 40 -9.11 37.57 -18.88
CA HIS A 40 -8.14 37.46 -19.96
C HIS A 40 -8.83 37.15 -21.30
N MET A 41 -9.80 36.23 -21.30
CA MET A 41 -10.56 35.86 -22.51
C MET A 41 -11.41 37.02 -23.05
N LYS A 42 -11.95 37.88 -22.17
CA LYS A 42 -12.66 39.10 -22.59
C LYS A 42 -11.76 40.08 -23.31
N LYS A 43 -10.49 40.16 -22.92
CA LYS A 43 -9.49 41.05 -23.54
C LYS A 43 -8.88 40.47 -24.81
N ASN A 44 -8.77 39.15 -24.89
CA ASN A 44 -8.12 38.41 -25.98
C ASN A 44 -9.05 37.30 -26.50
N SER A 45 -9.94 37.62 -27.45
CA SER A 45 -10.94 36.69 -27.99
C SER A 45 -10.36 35.44 -28.67
N GLY A 46 -9.10 35.48 -29.12
CA GLY A 46 -8.37 34.34 -29.69
C GLY A 46 -7.60 33.46 -28.68
N ALA A 47 -7.68 33.75 -27.37
CA ALA A 47 -6.85 33.09 -26.35
C ALA A 47 -7.38 31.71 -25.89
N GLU A 48 -8.39 31.14 -26.57
CA GLU A 48 -8.98 29.87 -26.16
C GLU A 48 -7.97 28.72 -26.18
N ARG A 49 -7.07 28.73 -27.17
CA ARG A 49 -5.95 27.78 -27.25
C ARG A 49 -5.06 27.86 -26.00
N LEU A 50 -4.73 29.08 -25.55
CA LEU A 50 -3.90 29.31 -24.37
C LEU A 50 -4.61 28.89 -23.08
N ARG A 51 -5.93 29.09 -22.99
CA ARG A 51 -6.75 28.60 -21.88
C ARG A 51 -6.72 27.08 -21.78
N LEU A 52 -6.89 26.39 -22.89
CA LEU A 52 -6.86 24.93 -22.93
C LEU A 52 -5.46 24.39 -22.62
N GLU A 53 -4.42 25.02 -23.17
CA GLU A 53 -3.02 24.70 -22.89
C GLU A 53 -2.67 24.87 -21.40
N PHE A 54 -3.13 25.96 -20.77
CA PHE A 54 -2.99 26.17 -19.34
C PHE A 54 -3.64 25.06 -18.52
N ARG A 55 -4.90 24.70 -18.82
CA ARG A 55 -5.59 23.59 -18.13
C ARG A 55 -4.89 22.25 -18.35
N GLN A 56 -4.38 22.00 -19.56
CA GLN A 56 -3.60 20.80 -19.86
C GLN A 56 -2.32 20.75 -19.00
N ASN A 57 -1.62 21.87 -18.85
CA ASN A 57 -0.44 21.96 -17.99
C ASN A 57 -0.79 21.71 -16.52
N CYS A 58 -1.89 22.27 -16.02
CA CYS A 58 -2.39 21.96 -14.67
C CYS A 58 -2.68 20.47 -14.49
N LYS A 59 -3.34 19.82 -15.46
CA LYS A 59 -3.60 18.38 -15.45
C LYS A 59 -2.29 17.58 -15.36
N LEU A 60 -1.31 17.89 -16.22
CA LEU A 60 -0.01 17.22 -16.24
C LEU A 60 0.75 17.40 -14.92
N PHE A 61 0.70 18.59 -14.34
CA PHE A 61 1.28 18.87 -13.03
C PHE A 61 0.65 17.98 -11.93
N LEU A 62 -0.68 17.91 -11.87
CA LEU A 62 -1.39 17.08 -10.91
C LEU A 62 -1.03 15.60 -11.06
N LEU A 63 -0.99 15.10 -12.31
CA LEU A 63 -0.59 13.70 -12.59
C LEU A 63 0.83 13.42 -12.08
N LYS A 64 1.78 14.32 -12.36
CA LYS A 64 3.18 14.16 -11.94
C LYS A 64 3.31 14.20 -10.42
N MET A 65 2.56 15.08 -9.75
CA MET A 65 2.53 15.16 -8.30
C MET A 65 1.95 13.90 -7.65
N VAL A 66 0.81 13.40 -8.15
CA VAL A 66 0.20 12.15 -7.66
C VAL A 66 1.13 10.95 -7.90
N SER A 67 1.79 10.89 -9.06
CA SER A 67 2.80 9.86 -9.33
C SER A 67 3.92 9.86 -8.29
N LYS A 68 4.43 11.04 -7.93
CA LYS A 68 5.46 11.16 -6.89
C LYS A 68 4.96 10.81 -5.50
N LEU A 69 3.70 11.14 -5.18
CA LEU A 69 3.08 10.73 -3.93
C LEU A 69 2.97 9.20 -3.84
N PHE A 70 2.57 8.53 -4.93
CA PHE A 70 2.45 7.07 -4.99
C PHE A 70 3.81 6.38 -4.93
N GLU A 71 4.84 6.94 -5.56
CA GLU A 71 6.22 6.45 -5.44
C GLU A 71 6.71 6.41 -3.99
N LYS A 72 6.36 7.43 -3.20
CA LYS A 72 6.81 7.60 -1.81
C LYS A 72 5.83 7.07 -0.77
N ALA A 73 4.66 6.58 -1.18
CA ALA A 73 3.63 6.12 -0.27
C ALA A 73 4.15 4.94 0.59
N PRO A 74 4.08 5.00 1.94
CA PRO A 74 4.51 3.90 2.81
C PRO A 74 3.77 2.60 2.49
N LEU A 75 2.51 2.72 2.11
CA LEU A 75 1.64 1.62 1.71
C LEU A 75 2.07 0.92 0.41
N LYS A 76 3.01 1.47 -0.37
CA LYS A 76 3.59 0.76 -1.52
C LYS A 76 4.44 -0.42 -1.05
N TYR A 77 5.15 -0.26 0.06
CA TYR A 77 6.12 -1.23 0.54
C TYR A 77 5.44 -2.32 1.39
N PRO A 78 5.54 -3.61 1.02
CA PRO A 78 4.92 -4.71 1.77
C PRO A 78 5.39 -4.76 3.23
N LEU A 79 6.67 -4.46 3.49
CA LEU A 79 7.24 -4.42 4.83
C LEU A 79 6.46 -3.44 5.73
N VAL A 80 6.34 -2.19 5.32
CA VAL A 80 5.67 -1.13 6.11
C VAL A 80 4.19 -1.45 6.33
N ARG A 81 3.49 -1.99 5.31
CA ARG A 81 2.10 -2.42 5.44
C ARG A 81 1.91 -3.50 6.51
N ASN A 82 2.81 -4.48 6.56
CA ASN A 82 2.73 -5.58 7.51
C ASN A 82 3.23 -5.17 8.91
N LEU A 83 4.15 -4.21 9.03
CA LEU A 83 4.59 -3.64 10.30
C LEU A 83 3.49 -2.92 11.09
N SER A 84 2.33 -2.64 10.47
CA SER A 84 1.12 -2.19 11.19
C SER A 84 0.70 -3.12 12.33
N VAL A 85 1.14 -4.39 12.31
CA VAL A 85 0.93 -5.36 13.39
C VAL A 85 1.64 -4.98 14.70
N LEU A 86 2.65 -4.11 14.64
CA LEU A 86 3.37 -3.66 15.84
C LEU A 86 2.56 -2.64 16.66
N ASP A 87 1.47 -2.08 16.11
CA ASP A 87 0.49 -1.35 16.93
C ASP A 87 -0.19 -2.36 17.87
N PRO A 88 -0.10 -2.20 19.21
CA PRO A 88 -0.71 -3.13 20.17
C PRO A 88 -2.20 -3.39 19.91
N ARG A 89 -2.93 -2.37 19.43
CA ARG A 89 -4.35 -2.50 19.10
C ARG A 89 -4.57 -3.41 17.91
N ALA A 90 -3.70 -3.34 16.91
CA ALA A 90 -3.74 -4.21 15.76
C ALA A 90 -3.27 -5.63 16.11
N LEU A 91 -2.23 -5.75 16.95
CA LEU A 91 -1.67 -7.01 17.42
C LEU A 91 -2.72 -7.86 18.14
N LEU A 92 -3.45 -7.25 19.07
CA LEU A 92 -4.44 -7.91 19.94
C LEU A 92 -5.75 -8.24 19.23
N LYS A 93 -6.05 -7.61 18.09
CA LYS A 93 -7.33 -7.78 17.39
C LYS A 93 -7.53 -9.19 16.83
N SER A 94 -6.48 -9.82 16.33
CA SER A 94 -6.56 -11.16 15.76
C SER A 94 -5.17 -11.80 15.74
N LYS A 95 -5.00 -12.87 16.52
CA LYS A 95 -3.77 -13.68 16.54
C LYS A 95 -3.40 -14.17 15.14
N GLU A 96 -4.37 -14.71 14.41
CA GLU A 96 -4.21 -15.23 13.05
C GLU A 96 -3.63 -14.17 12.09
N VAL A 97 -4.26 -13.00 12.02
CA VAL A 97 -3.83 -11.90 11.14
C VAL A 97 -2.46 -11.37 11.57
N SER A 98 -2.24 -11.24 12.88
CA SER A 98 -0.98 -10.74 13.42
C SER A 98 0.18 -11.68 13.10
N THR A 99 0.00 -12.98 13.32
CA THR A 99 0.99 -14.00 12.96
C THR A 99 1.33 -13.94 11.48
N ARG A 100 0.34 -13.90 10.59
CA ARG A 100 0.57 -13.81 9.13
C ARG A 100 1.38 -12.56 8.73
N LYS A 101 1.06 -11.41 9.32
CA LYS A 101 1.79 -10.15 9.08
C LYS A 101 3.23 -10.23 9.59
N LEU A 102 3.44 -10.72 10.81
CA LEU A 102 4.77 -10.92 11.41
C LEU A 102 5.62 -11.89 10.59
N THR A 103 5.06 -13.03 10.17
CA THR A 103 5.75 -13.99 9.29
C THR A 103 6.16 -13.32 7.98
N THR A 104 5.30 -12.50 7.39
CA THR A 104 5.63 -11.75 6.17
C THR A 104 6.78 -10.77 6.40
N VAL A 105 6.77 -10.04 7.53
CA VAL A 105 7.87 -9.12 7.90
C VAL A 105 9.19 -9.88 8.03
N LEU A 106 9.21 -10.99 8.77
CA LEU A 106 10.42 -11.79 8.98
C LEU A 106 10.96 -12.34 7.67
N ARG A 107 10.09 -12.87 6.81
CA ARG A 107 10.49 -13.34 5.48
C ARG A 107 11.18 -12.24 4.67
N LEU A 108 10.60 -11.03 4.63
CA LEU A 108 11.20 -9.89 3.91
C LEU A 108 12.56 -9.47 4.51
N LEU A 109 12.73 -9.58 5.83
CA LEU A 109 14.00 -9.25 6.49
C LEU A 109 15.09 -10.28 6.21
N VAL A 110 14.74 -11.57 6.10
CA VAL A 110 15.65 -12.63 5.67
C VAL A 110 16.04 -12.46 4.20
N GLU A 111 15.05 -12.24 3.32
CA GLU A 111 15.28 -12.00 1.88
C GLU A 111 16.19 -10.78 1.62
N THR A 112 16.13 -9.77 2.49
CA THR A 112 16.98 -8.56 2.39
C THR A 112 18.31 -8.68 3.13
N GLY A 113 18.63 -9.85 3.69
CA GLY A 113 19.88 -10.11 4.41
C GLY A 113 20.02 -9.32 5.72
N ARG A 114 18.91 -8.82 6.28
CA ARG A 114 18.89 -8.09 7.55
C ARG A 114 18.85 -9.02 8.76
N ILE A 115 18.38 -10.26 8.58
CA ILE A 115 18.32 -11.31 9.60
C ILE A 115 18.83 -12.61 8.97
N GLU A 116 19.59 -13.40 9.73
CA GLU A 116 20.03 -14.73 9.32
C GLU A 116 18.90 -15.76 9.39
N ASP A 117 18.84 -16.65 8.40
CA ASP A 117 17.87 -17.76 8.33
C ASP A 117 18.02 -18.78 9.47
N LYS A 118 19.16 -18.71 10.20
CA LYS A 118 19.46 -19.56 11.36
C LYS A 118 18.66 -19.19 12.62
N CYS A 119 17.80 -18.17 12.57
CA CYS A 119 16.87 -17.84 13.65
C CYS A 119 15.68 -18.84 13.72
N TRP A 120 15.97 -20.13 13.92
CA TRP A 120 14.98 -21.22 13.92
C TRP A 120 13.95 -21.11 15.07
N GLY A 121 14.29 -20.39 16.14
CA GLY A 121 13.41 -20.18 17.29
C GLY A 121 12.20 -19.29 17.01
N VAL A 122 12.26 -18.39 16.02
CA VAL A 122 11.14 -17.48 15.70
C VAL A 122 10.11 -18.16 14.79
N TRP A 123 10.58 -19.00 13.85
CA TRP A 123 9.73 -19.76 12.95
C TRP A 123 8.92 -20.86 13.66
N SER A 124 9.46 -21.45 14.72
CA SER A 124 8.75 -22.44 15.53
C SER A 124 7.62 -21.85 16.38
N LEU A 125 7.77 -20.61 16.84
CA LEU A 125 6.76 -19.89 17.65
C LEU A 125 5.60 -19.32 16.82
N LEU A 126 5.82 -19.03 15.54
CA LEU A 126 4.80 -18.50 14.62
C LEU A 126 4.02 -19.59 13.87
N ARG A 127 4.37 -20.86 14.05
CA ARG A 127 3.59 -21.96 13.47
C ARG A 127 2.20 -22.00 14.14
N PRO A 128 1.10 -22.14 13.39
CA PRO A 128 -0.19 -22.46 13.98
C PRO A 128 -0.02 -23.71 14.84
N GLN A 129 -0.30 -23.61 16.14
CA GLN A 129 -0.32 -24.79 16.99
C GLN A 129 -1.45 -25.69 16.46
N PRO A 130 -1.17 -26.97 16.11
CA PRO A 130 -2.24 -27.88 15.78
C PRO A 130 -3.17 -27.96 16.99
N ASP A 131 -4.47 -28.00 16.71
CA ASP A 131 -5.51 -28.31 17.69
C ASP A 131 -5.04 -29.50 18.54
N VAL A 132 -5.13 -29.34 19.86
CA VAL A 132 -4.63 -30.27 20.87
C VAL A 132 -5.30 -31.66 20.74
N SER A 133 -6.36 -31.75 19.93
CA SER A 133 -7.10 -32.97 19.64
C SER A 133 -6.35 -34.03 18.80
N VAL A 134 -5.21 -33.72 18.16
CA VAL A 134 -4.53 -34.69 17.26
C VAL A 134 -3.31 -35.39 17.92
N ARG A 135 -2.95 -35.05 19.16
CA ARG A 135 -1.80 -35.69 19.85
C ARG A 135 -2.08 -37.05 20.48
N PHE A 136 -3.31 -37.56 20.41
CA PHE A 136 -3.69 -38.81 21.08
C PHE A 136 -3.63 -40.08 20.24
N LEU A 137 -3.35 -40.02 18.92
CA LEU A 137 -3.51 -41.20 18.04
C LEU A 137 -2.29 -41.62 17.22
N GLN A 138 -1.08 -41.17 17.54
CA GLN A 138 0.13 -41.83 17.02
C GLN A 138 1.15 -42.04 18.14
N GLY A 139 1.24 -43.30 18.55
CA GLY A 139 2.16 -43.79 19.56
C GLY A 139 3.60 -43.45 19.22
N ILE A 140 4.22 -42.66 20.09
CA ILE A 140 5.67 -42.52 20.19
C ILE A 140 5.97 -42.73 21.68
N GLN A 141 6.53 -43.90 22.00
CA GLN A 141 7.08 -44.21 23.31
C GLN A 141 8.32 -43.32 23.55
N PRO A 142 8.41 -42.52 24.63
CA PRO A 142 9.65 -41.84 24.97
C PRO A 142 10.59 -42.83 25.69
N THR A 143 11.71 -43.13 25.04
CA THR A 143 12.86 -43.82 25.62
C THR A 143 13.39 -43.10 26.86
N LYS A 144 13.77 -43.91 27.85
CA LYS A 144 14.33 -43.54 29.16
C LYS A 144 15.50 -42.55 29.03
N TRP A 145 15.38 -41.40 29.71
CA TRP A 145 16.53 -40.56 30.04
C TRP A 145 17.22 -41.14 31.28
N LYS A 146 18.44 -41.65 31.13
CA LYS A 146 19.36 -41.90 32.26
C LYS A 146 20.12 -40.60 32.52
N ILE A 147 19.97 -40.08 33.73
CA ILE A 147 20.83 -39.03 34.27
C ILE A 147 21.99 -39.76 34.95
N GLY A 148 23.21 -39.44 34.53
CA GLY A 148 24.46 -39.76 35.22
C GLY A 148 25.17 -38.46 35.54
#